data_AF-A0A9X5EB13-F1
#
_entry.id   AF-A0A9X5EB13-F1
#
_cell.length_a   1.000
_cell.length_b   1.000
_cell.length_c   1.000
_cell.angle_alpha   90.00
_cell.angle_beta   90.00
_cell.angle_gamma   90.00
#
_symmetry.space_group_name_H-M   'P 1'
#
loop_
_entity.id
_entity.type
_entity.pdbx_description
1 polymer ?
#
loop_
_entity_poly.entity_id
_entity_poly.type
_entity_poly.pdbx_seq_one_letter_code
_entity_poly.pdbx_strand_id
1 'polypeptide(L)'
;MSIKIPPVLAESDEYADLSEEDRAAFVRRLESVQELGVSLAQGDRRGSYPDFFQFVEDLELDASHLQEFDASTSVYLSRWAIHYSWSFYTTPGDMRHVLTEDLLQLIDASEPSTDAPLGASEYWFSELGRGLAVSVDAIVNAKDYGVAIAHHIALDILLSRLLTSSYRLRLNRLVPR
;
A
#
# COMPACT_ATOMS: atom_id res chain seq x y z
N MET A 1 10.57 13.02 -3.29
CA MET A 1 10.37 14.14 -2.32
C MET A 1 10.66 13.54 -0.95
N SER A 2 11.50 14.13 -0.10
CA SER A 2 11.87 13.44 1.15
C SER A 2 10.75 13.55 2.18
N ILE A 3 10.16 12.41 2.57
CA ILE A 3 9.08 12.35 3.56
C ILE A 3 9.66 12.62 4.95
N LYS A 4 8.95 13.45 5.73
CA LYS A 4 9.23 13.65 7.15
C LYS A 4 8.14 12.96 7.96
N ILE A 5 8.53 12.12 8.90
CA ILE A 5 7.59 11.46 9.82
C ILE A 5 6.94 12.53 10.71
N PRO A 6 5.61 12.54 10.86
CA PRO A 6 4.93 13.52 11.70
C PRO A 6 5.29 13.33 13.17
N PRO A 7 5.25 14.39 14.00
CA PRO A 7 5.57 14.32 15.42
C PRO A 7 4.77 13.23 16.16
N VAL A 8 3.49 13.05 15.83
CA VAL A 8 2.63 12.05 16.48
C VAL A 8 3.13 10.62 16.34
N LEU A 9 3.79 10.29 15.23
CA LEU A 9 4.44 8.98 15.07
C LEU A 9 5.85 9.01 15.66
N ALA A 10 6.61 10.08 15.43
CA ALA A 10 8.00 10.18 15.87
C ALA A 10 8.17 10.14 17.40
N GLU A 11 7.15 10.60 18.14
CA GLU A 11 7.10 10.63 19.60
C GLU A 11 6.47 9.37 20.21
N SER A 12 5.96 8.44 19.39
CA SER A 12 5.42 7.17 19.88
C SER A 12 6.54 6.25 20.39
N ASP A 13 6.27 5.52 21.47
CA ASP A 13 7.21 4.58 22.07
C ASP A 13 7.67 3.54 21.03
N GLU A 14 6.74 3.08 20.20
CA GLU A 14 7.06 2.05 19.22
C GLU A 14 7.94 2.53 18.08
N TYR A 15 7.79 3.78 17.62
CA TYR A 15 8.72 4.37 16.66
C TYR A 15 10.07 4.69 17.32
N ALA A 16 10.05 5.07 18.61
CA ALA A 16 11.26 5.32 19.39
C ALA A 16 12.08 4.03 19.60
N ASP A 17 11.43 2.88 19.68
CA ASP A 17 12.08 1.57 19.83
C ASP A 17 12.72 1.06 18.52
N LEU A 18 12.36 1.62 17.37
CA LEU A 18 12.99 1.28 16.08
C LEU A 18 14.44 1.72 16.03
N SER A 19 15.29 0.85 15.46
CA SER A 19 16.67 1.19 15.12
C SER A 19 16.74 2.31 14.07
N GLU A 20 17.86 3.00 13.95
CA GLU A 20 18.06 4.02 12.91
C GLU A 20 17.84 3.46 11.50
N GLU A 21 18.27 2.21 11.27
CA GLU A 21 18.06 1.50 10.01
C GLU A 21 16.58 1.25 9.73
N ASP A 22 15.84 0.77 10.73
CA ASP A 22 14.40 0.47 10.58
C ASP A 22 13.58 1.75 10.39
N ARG A 23 13.93 2.85 11.08
CA ARG A 23 13.31 4.17 10.88
C ARG A 23 13.56 4.70 9.47
N ALA A 24 14.78 4.57 8.97
CA ALA A 24 15.12 4.97 7.61
C ALA A 24 14.40 4.11 6.57
N ALA A 25 14.27 2.80 6.83
CA ALA A 25 13.52 1.89 5.98
C ALA A 25 12.02 2.24 5.96
N PHE A 26 11.43 2.63 7.10
CA PHE A 26 10.03 3.07 7.17
C PHE A 26 9.76 4.29 6.30
N VAL A 27 10.64 5.31 6.38
CA VAL A 27 10.55 6.50 5.54
C VAL A 27 10.66 6.13 4.06
N ARG A 28 11.66 5.32 3.70
CA ARG A 28 11.84 4.86 2.31
C ARG A 28 10.63 4.09 1.79
N ARG A 29 9.99 3.27 2.63
CA ARG A 29 8.77 2.55 2.27
C ARG A 29 7.66 3.54 1.94
N LEU A 30 7.40 4.53 2.78
CA LEU A 30 6.38 5.54 2.52
C LEU A 30 6.68 6.32 1.22
N GLU A 31 7.94 6.66 0.99
CA GLU A 31 8.38 7.34 -0.25
C GLU A 31 8.10 6.46 -1.47
N SER A 32 8.51 5.20 -1.45
CA SER A 32 8.29 4.25 -2.55
C SER A 32 6.81 3.96 -2.78
N VAL A 33 6.00 3.84 -1.72
CA VAL A 33 4.54 3.65 -1.85
C VAL A 33 3.89 4.90 -2.45
N GLN A 34 4.31 6.10 -2.05
CA GLN A 34 3.83 7.35 -2.64
C GLN A 34 4.16 7.41 -4.13
N GLU A 35 5.40 7.10 -4.50
CA GLU A 35 5.85 7.10 -5.90
C GLU A 35 5.07 6.08 -6.74
N LEU A 36 4.93 4.84 -6.24
CA LEU A 36 4.11 3.81 -6.87
C LEU A 36 2.65 4.27 -7.02
N GLY A 37 2.05 4.78 -5.95
CA GLY A 37 0.66 5.21 -5.92
C GLY A 37 0.37 6.33 -6.93
N VAL A 38 1.21 7.36 -6.97
CA VAL A 38 1.09 8.47 -7.92
C VAL A 38 1.25 7.98 -9.37
N SER A 39 2.25 7.13 -9.62
CA SER A 39 2.52 6.60 -10.96
C SER A 39 1.38 5.73 -11.49
N LEU A 40 0.78 4.90 -10.64
CA LEU A 40 -0.41 4.11 -10.97
C LEU A 40 -1.65 4.99 -11.19
N ALA A 41 -1.87 5.97 -10.31
CA ALA A 41 -3.02 6.87 -10.40
C ALA A 41 -3.04 7.64 -11.72
N GLN A 42 -1.88 8.11 -12.19
CA GLN A 42 -1.71 8.88 -13.42
C GLN A 42 -1.66 8.02 -14.69
N GLY A 43 -1.45 6.71 -14.55
CA GLY A 43 -1.30 5.79 -15.68
C GLY A 43 0.10 5.79 -16.31
N ASP A 44 1.03 6.61 -15.81
CA ASP A 44 2.41 6.71 -16.29
C ASP A 44 3.12 5.36 -16.28
N ARG A 45 2.86 4.56 -15.25
CA ARG A 45 3.46 3.23 -15.12
C ARG A 45 3.06 2.33 -16.29
N ARG A 46 1.77 2.30 -16.64
CA ARG A 46 1.26 1.49 -17.76
C ARG A 46 1.88 1.90 -19.09
N GLY A 47 2.13 3.20 -19.29
CA GLY A 47 2.79 3.74 -20.49
C GLY A 47 4.25 3.29 -20.66
N SER A 48 4.89 2.84 -19.59
CA SER A 48 6.28 2.36 -19.60
C SER A 48 6.44 0.89 -20.06
N TYR A 49 5.34 0.13 -20.17
CA TYR A 49 5.39 -1.30 -20.54
C TYR A 49 4.74 -1.58 -21.90
N PRO A 50 5.41 -2.37 -22.76
CA PRO A 50 4.91 -2.73 -24.09
C PRO A 50 3.69 -3.66 -24.04
N ASP A 51 3.63 -4.55 -23.05
CA ASP A 51 2.54 -5.48 -22.84
C ASP A 51 2.03 -5.45 -21.39
N PHE A 52 0.81 -5.95 -21.20
CA PHE A 52 0.14 -5.94 -19.91
C PHE A 52 0.72 -6.97 -18.94
N PHE A 53 1.34 -8.05 -19.43
CA PHE A 53 1.92 -9.08 -18.59
C PHE A 53 3.14 -8.54 -17.84
N GLN A 54 4.05 -7.89 -18.56
CA GLN A 54 5.24 -7.26 -17.98
C GLN A 54 4.86 -6.18 -16.95
N PHE A 55 3.83 -5.38 -17.25
CA PHE A 55 3.27 -4.42 -16.29
C PHE A 55 2.82 -5.08 -14.98
N VAL A 56 2.11 -6.22 -15.08
CA VAL A 56 1.60 -6.95 -13.90
C VAL A 56 2.74 -7.62 -13.11
N GLU A 57 3.73 -8.19 -13.78
CA GLU A 57 4.88 -8.82 -13.10
C GLU A 57 5.72 -7.81 -12.32
N ASP A 58 5.97 -6.65 -12.92
CA ASP A 58 6.70 -5.56 -12.28
C ASP A 58 5.92 -4.98 -11.09
N LEU A 59 4.60 -4.82 -11.25
CA LEU A 59 3.72 -4.37 -10.18
C LEU A 59 3.67 -5.36 -8.99
N GLU A 60 3.69 -6.66 -9.28
CA GLU A 60 3.80 -7.71 -8.25
C GLU A 60 5.13 -7.61 -7.50
N LEU A 61 6.24 -7.48 -8.23
CA LEU A 61 7.57 -7.38 -7.64
C LEU A 61 7.63 -6.18 -6.69
N ASP A 62 7.20 -5.01 -7.15
CA ASP A 62 7.08 -3.81 -6.33
C ASP A 62 6.22 -4.02 -5.08
N ALA A 63 5.00 -4.52 -5.25
CA ALA A 63 4.09 -4.76 -4.13
C ALA A 63 4.67 -5.76 -3.12
N SER A 64 5.38 -6.79 -3.59
CA SER A 64 6.03 -7.80 -2.74
C SER A 64 7.21 -7.22 -1.94
N HIS A 65 8.00 -6.32 -2.55
CA HIS A 65 9.07 -5.61 -1.86
C HIS A 65 8.51 -4.62 -0.85
N LEU A 66 7.44 -3.90 -1.17
CA LEU A 66 6.82 -2.92 -0.26
C LEU A 66 6.05 -3.56 0.90
N GLN A 67 5.70 -4.84 0.77
CA GLN A 67 5.18 -5.67 1.86
C GLN A 67 6.29 -6.48 2.57
N GLU A 68 7.53 -6.41 2.07
CA GLU A 68 8.69 -7.24 2.42
C GLU A 68 8.33 -8.68 2.78
N PHE A 69 7.95 -9.47 1.76
CA PHE A 69 7.97 -10.93 1.87
C PHE A 69 9.42 -11.46 1.93
N ASP A 70 10.25 -11.01 2.87
CA ASP A 70 11.57 -11.61 3.10
C ASP A 70 11.43 -12.86 3.99
N ALA A 71 11.44 -14.02 3.34
CA ALA A 71 11.40 -15.33 4.00
C ALA A 71 12.73 -15.72 4.67
N SER A 72 13.81 -14.94 4.49
CA SER A 72 15.17 -15.41 4.80
C SER A 72 15.67 -15.03 6.20
N THR A 73 15.13 -14.00 6.85
CA THR A 73 15.61 -13.58 8.18
C THR A 73 14.51 -12.99 9.08
N SER A 74 13.79 -13.88 9.76
CA SER A 74 13.16 -13.73 11.10
C SER A 74 11.71 -14.21 11.13
N VAL A 75 11.46 -15.19 11.99
CA VAL A 75 10.17 -15.87 12.16
C VAL A 75 9.24 -15.12 13.14
N TYR A 76 9.55 -13.88 13.54
CA TYR A 76 8.85 -13.28 14.70
C TYR A 76 8.15 -11.94 14.52
N LEU A 77 8.43 -11.13 13.52
CA LEU A 77 7.60 -9.98 13.15
C LEU A 77 8.05 -9.59 11.74
N SER A 78 7.14 -9.53 10.76
CA SER A 78 7.48 -8.70 9.59
C SER A 78 7.64 -7.29 10.12
N ARG A 79 8.77 -6.64 9.82
CA ARG A 79 9.09 -5.29 10.29
C ARG A 79 8.05 -4.25 9.86
N TRP A 80 7.14 -4.64 8.97
CA TRP A 80 6.02 -3.88 8.41
C TRP A 80 4.66 -4.47 8.75
N ALA A 81 4.62 -5.75 9.14
CA ALA A 81 3.53 -6.34 9.92
C ALA A 81 3.60 -5.81 11.35
N ILE A 82 3.41 -4.50 11.49
CA ILE A 82 3.19 -3.85 12.77
C ILE A 82 1.75 -4.16 13.20
N HIS A 83 1.42 -5.46 13.26
CA HIS A 83 0.05 -5.93 13.42
C HIS A 83 -0.28 -6.26 14.88
N TYR A 84 0.71 -6.27 15.78
CA TYR A 84 0.41 -6.46 17.19
C TYR A 84 0.34 -5.14 17.96
N SER A 85 1.36 -4.29 18.04
CA SER A 85 1.30 -3.11 18.94
C SER A 85 0.46 -1.93 18.42
N TRP A 86 0.58 -1.55 17.14
CA TRP A 86 -0.04 -0.30 16.63
C TRP A 86 -1.54 -0.44 16.38
N SER A 87 -1.98 -1.63 15.96
CA SER A 87 -3.38 -1.94 15.70
C SER A 87 -4.26 -1.83 16.96
N PHE A 88 -3.69 -1.95 18.17
CA PHE A 88 -4.45 -1.77 19.41
C PHE A 88 -4.95 -0.33 19.63
N TYR A 89 -4.36 0.67 18.96
CA TYR A 89 -4.77 2.07 19.05
C TYR A 89 -5.89 2.46 18.08
N THR A 90 -6.32 1.54 17.22
CA THR A 90 -7.35 1.83 16.21
C THR A 90 -8.29 0.65 16.07
N THR A 91 -9.57 0.87 16.40
CA THR A 91 -10.60 -0.13 16.14
C THR A 91 -11.18 0.04 14.73
N PRO A 92 -11.85 -0.98 14.16
CA PRO A 92 -12.59 -0.81 12.92
C PRO A 92 -13.63 0.32 12.95
N GLY A 93 -14.19 0.63 14.14
CA GLY A 93 -15.08 1.77 14.35
C GLY A 93 -14.35 3.10 14.16
N ASP A 94 -13.16 3.23 14.75
CA ASP A 94 -12.34 4.45 14.64
C ASP A 94 -11.87 4.66 13.19
N MET A 95 -11.47 3.58 12.50
CA MET A 95 -11.09 3.66 11.07
C MET A 95 -12.23 4.22 10.23
N ARG A 96 -13.48 3.85 10.47
CA ARG A 96 -14.64 4.38 9.73
C ARG A 96 -14.87 5.88 9.96
N HIS A 97 -14.44 6.42 11.08
CA HIS A 97 -14.55 7.84 11.38
C HIS A 97 -13.39 8.67 10.82
N VAL A 98 -12.25 8.04 10.59
CA VAL A 98 -11.03 8.69 10.09
C VAL A 98 -10.92 8.61 8.57
N LEU A 99 -11.12 7.43 8.00
CA LEU A 99 -10.93 7.21 6.57
C LEU A 99 -12.06 7.86 5.78
N THR A 100 -11.72 8.42 4.61
CA THR A 100 -12.72 8.99 3.71
C THR A 100 -13.65 7.89 3.20
N GLU A 101 -14.89 8.27 2.84
CA GLU A 101 -15.86 7.33 2.26
C GLU A 101 -15.31 6.65 1.00
N ASP A 102 -14.64 7.41 0.12
CA ASP A 102 -14.02 6.88 -1.10
C ASP A 102 -12.96 5.81 -0.79
N LEU A 103 -12.15 6.01 0.25
CA LEU A 103 -11.11 5.05 0.63
C LEU A 103 -11.71 3.78 1.24
N LEU A 104 -12.77 3.91 2.05
CA LEU A 104 -13.51 2.76 2.58
C LEU A 104 -14.17 1.97 1.44
N GLN A 105 -14.82 2.65 0.50
CA GLN A 105 -15.42 2.02 -0.67
C GLN A 105 -14.36 1.31 -1.52
N LEU A 106 -13.17 1.89 -1.67
CA LEU A 106 -12.05 1.27 -2.38
C LEU A 106 -11.52 0.03 -1.64
N ILE A 107 -11.40 0.09 -0.31
CA ILE A 107 -11.01 -1.06 0.53
C ILE A 107 -12.02 -2.21 0.41
N ASP A 108 -13.31 -1.90 0.29
CA ASP A 108 -14.38 -2.89 0.17
C ASP A 108 -14.71 -3.26 -1.29
N ALA A 109 -14.10 -2.58 -2.27
CA ALA A 109 -14.40 -2.78 -3.68
C ALA A 109 -14.16 -4.24 -4.10
N SER A 110 -14.88 -4.73 -5.10
CA SER A 110 -14.60 -6.04 -5.69
C SER A 110 -13.33 -5.98 -6.54
N GLU A 111 -12.49 -7.01 -6.44
CA GLU A 111 -11.34 -7.17 -7.33
C GLU A 111 -11.78 -7.57 -8.75
N PRO A 112 -11.06 -7.15 -9.80
CA PRO A 112 -11.29 -7.66 -11.15
C PRO A 112 -11.21 -9.19 -11.18
N SER A 113 -12.15 -9.82 -11.88
CA SER A 113 -12.13 -11.26 -12.11
C SER A 113 -11.02 -11.66 -13.10
N THR A 114 -10.69 -12.94 -13.15
CA THR A 114 -9.66 -13.47 -14.09
C THR A 114 -10.08 -13.38 -15.55
N ASP A 115 -11.33 -13.05 -15.84
CA ASP A 115 -11.88 -12.84 -17.18
C ASP A 115 -12.27 -11.37 -17.43
N ALA A 116 -11.93 -10.46 -16.50
CA ALA A 116 -12.21 -9.05 -16.66
C ALA A 116 -11.42 -8.47 -17.87
N PRO A 117 -12.03 -7.53 -18.62
CA PRO A 117 -11.31 -6.77 -19.64
C PRO A 117 -10.09 -6.05 -19.05
N LEU A 118 -8.99 -5.96 -19.81
CA LEU A 118 -7.76 -5.31 -19.36
C LEU A 118 -7.98 -3.87 -18.87
N GLY A 119 -8.81 -3.10 -19.59
CA GLY A 119 -9.14 -1.73 -19.19
C GLY A 119 -9.86 -1.63 -17.83
N ALA A 120 -10.61 -2.67 -17.42
CA ALA A 120 -11.21 -2.71 -16.09
C ALA A 120 -10.15 -2.96 -15.00
N SER A 121 -9.15 -3.80 -15.28
CA SER A 121 -8.00 -4.01 -14.40
C SER A 121 -7.11 -2.77 -14.30
N GLU A 122 -6.84 -2.09 -15.43
CA GLU A 122 -6.08 -0.84 -15.46
C GLU A 122 -6.77 0.27 -14.66
N TYR A 123 -8.08 0.43 -14.85
CA TYR A 123 -8.86 1.38 -14.06
C TYR A 123 -8.79 1.06 -12.56
N TRP A 124 -8.96 -0.21 -12.20
CA TRP A 124 -8.89 -0.65 -10.80
C TRP A 124 -7.52 -0.40 -10.17
N PHE A 125 -6.42 -0.64 -10.91
CA PHE A 125 -5.07 -0.29 -10.45
C PHE A 125 -4.86 1.22 -10.29
N SER A 126 -5.44 2.04 -11.16
CA SER A 126 -5.41 3.50 -11.01
C SER A 126 -6.12 3.95 -9.73
N GLU A 127 -7.30 3.39 -9.43
CA GLU A 127 -8.02 3.69 -8.18
C GLU A 127 -7.22 3.25 -6.94
N LEU A 128 -6.61 2.06 -6.96
CA LEU A 128 -5.68 1.64 -5.90
C LEU A 128 -4.51 2.60 -5.75
N GLY A 129 -3.91 3.04 -6.86
CA GLY A 129 -2.82 4.01 -6.86
C GLY A 129 -3.20 5.31 -6.15
N ARG A 130 -4.40 5.82 -6.41
CA ARG A 130 -4.93 7.00 -5.71
C ARG A 130 -5.11 6.71 -4.22
N GLY A 131 -5.67 5.57 -3.86
CA GLY A 131 -5.83 5.15 -2.46
C GLY A 131 -4.50 5.08 -1.70
N LEU A 132 -3.45 4.54 -2.33
CA LEU A 132 -2.10 4.48 -1.77
C LEU A 132 -1.53 5.88 -1.55
N ALA A 133 -1.58 6.74 -2.57
CA ALA A 133 -1.07 8.10 -2.50
C ALA A 133 -1.80 8.96 -1.44
N VAL A 134 -3.13 8.82 -1.35
CA VAL A 134 -3.96 9.49 -0.33
C VAL A 134 -3.61 8.99 1.07
N SER A 135 -3.38 7.68 1.22
CA SER A 135 -3.05 7.10 2.53
C SER A 135 -1.68 7.56 3.02
N VAL A 136 -0.67 7.61 2.15
CA VAL A 136 0.65 8.14 2.53
C VAL A 136 0.56 9.63 2.87
N ASP A 137 -0.11 10.44 2.06
CA ASP A 137 -0.27 11.88 2.36
C ASP A 137 -0.97 12.10 3.72
N ALA A 138 -2.01 11.31 4.02
CA ALA A 138 -2.70 11.37 5.30
C ALA A 138 -1.81 10.96 6.48
N ILE A 139 -0.94 9.95 6.32
CA ILE A 139 0.06 9.56 7.33
C ILE A 139 1.03 10.72 7.56
N VAL A 140 1.61 11.27 6.50
CA VAL A 140 2.63 12.34 6.59
C VAL A 140 2.07 13.61 7.24
N ASN A 141 0.81 13.92 6.99
CA ASN A 141 0.14 15.11 7.51
C ASN A 141 -0.68 14.85 8.80
N ALA A 142 -0.59 13.65 9.38
CA ALA A 142 -1.36 13.27 10.55
C ALA A 142 -1.02 14.15 11.77
N LYS A 143 -2.07 14.65 12.43
CA LYS A 143 -1.98 15.39 13.70
C LYS A 143 -2.41 14.57 14.91
N ASP A 144 -2.86 13.34 14.65
CA ASP A 144 -3.37 12.40 15.64
C ASP A 144 -2.81 11.02 15.32
N TYR A 145 -2.44 10.27 16.36
CA TYR A 145 -1.84 8.96 16.20
C TYR A 145 -2.83 7.97 15.58
N GLY A 146 -4.09 7.98 16.00
CA GLY A 146 -5.14 7.14 15.44
C GLY A 146 -5.33 7.38 13.93
N VAL A 147 -5.23 8.64 13.48
CA VAL A 147 -5.26 8.97 12.05
C VAL A 147 -4.10 8.33 11.29
N ALA A 148 -2.88 8.47 11.80
CA ALA A 148 -1.69 7.90 11.18
C ALA A 148 -1.78 6.37 11.08
N ILE A 149 -2.23 5.71 12.14
CA ILE A 149 -2.38 4.25 12.18
C ILE A 149 -3.50 3.76 11.28
N ALA A 150 -4.67 4.41 11.27
CA ALA A 150 -5.78 4.02 10.40
C ALA A 150 -5.37 4.06 8.92
N HIS A 151 -4.67 5.11 8.49
CA HIS A 151 -4.19 5.21 7.12
C HIS A 151 -3.01 4.28 6.82
N HIS A 152 -2.17 3.95 7.81
CA HIS A 152 -1.16 2.90 7.66
C HIS A 152 -1.80 1.53 7.43
N ILE A 153 -2.84 1.17 8.20
CA ILE A 153 -3.58 -0.09 8.00
C ILE A 153 -4.26 -0.09 6.62
N ALA A 154 -4.87 1.02 6.20
CA ALA A 154 -5.46 1.15 4.87
C ALA A 154 -4.41 0.90 3.77
N LEU A 155 -3.22 1.49 3.90
CA LEU A 155 -2.10 1.30 2.98
C LEU A 155 -1.71 -0.18 2.87
N ASP A 156 -1.61 -0.90 4.00
CA ASP A 156 -1.26 -2.33 4.00
C ASP A 156 -2.33 -3.19 3.31
N ILE A 157 -3.62 -2.87 3.52
CA ILE A 157 -4.73 -3.53 2.83
C ILE A 157 -4.63 -3.30 1.32
N LEU A 158 -4.44 -2.06 0.89
CA LEU A 158 -4.39 -1.71 -0.54
C LEU A 158 -3.20 -2.39 -1.25
N LEU A 159 -2.01 -2.41 -0.62
CA LEU A 159 -0.83 -3.12 -1.15
C LEU A 159 -1.08 -4.64 -1.24
N SER A 160 -1.72 -5.24 -0.23
CA SER A 160 -2.07 -6.67 -0.25
C SER A 160 -3.03 -7.01 -1.38
N ARG A 161 -4.01 -6.13 -1.63
CA ARG A 161 -4.97 -6.27 -2.74
C ARG A 161 -4.30 -6.11 -4.09
N LEU A 162 -3.38 -5.15 -4.22
CA LEU A 162 -2.54 -4.96 -5.41
C LEU A 162 -1.80 -6.27 -5.75
N LEU A 163 -1.10 -6.83 -4.76
CA LEU A 163 -0.35 -8.08 -4.91
C LEU A 163 -1.24 -9.27 -5.30
N THR A 164 -2.35 -9.45 -4.58
CA THR A 164 -3.30 -10.55 -4.83
C THR A 164 -3.88 -10.47 -6.24
N SER A 165 -4.23 -9.26 -6.69
CA SER A 165 -4.79 -9.04 -8.01
C SER A 165 -3.76 -9.25 -9.12
N SER A 166 -2.52 -8.79 -8.93
CA SER A 166 -1.43 -9.08 -9.88
C SER A 166 -1.20 -10.57 -10.06
N TYR A 167 -1.17 -11.34 -8.96
CA TYR A 167 -1.04 -12.79 -9.01
C TYR A 167 -2.19 -13.46 -9.79
N ARG A 168 -3.43 -13.04 -9.53
CA ARG A 168 -4.63 -13.57 -10.21
C ARG A 168 -4.64 -13.23 -11.69
N LEU A 169 -4.18 -12.04 -12.09
CA LEU A 169 -4.19 -11.59 -13.48
C LEU A 169 -3.23 -12.36 -14.38
N ARG A 170 -2.22 -13.05 -13.84
CA ARG A 170 -1.41 -14.02 -14.61
C ARG A 170 -2.23 -15.20 -15.15
N LEU A 171 -3.37 -15.49 -14.52
CA LEU A 171 -4.32 -16.51 -14.95
C LEU A 171 -5.35 -15.96 -15.95
N ASN A 172 -5.33 -14.66 -16.23
CA ASN A 172 -6.25 -14.03 -17.16
C ASN A 172 -5.88 -14.40 -18.60
N ARG A 173 -6.81 -15.08 -19.28
CA ARG A 173 -6.63 -15.59 -20.64
C ARG A 173 -6.56 -14.48 -21.70
N LEU A 174 -6.97 -13.27 -21.35
CA LEU A 174 -6.93 -12.09 -22.21
C LEU A 174 -5.57 -11.37 -22.16
N VAL A 175 -4.68 -11.76 -21.25
CA VAL A 175 -3.32 -11.20 -21.15
C VAL A 175 -2.43 -11.90 -22.17
N PRO A 176 -1.93 -11.20 -23.21
CA PRO A 176 -0.97 -11.76 -24.15
C PRO A 176 0.33 -12.10 -23.41
N ARG A 177 0.94 -13.24 -23.73
CA ARG A 177 2.24 -13.66 -23.19
C ARG A 177 3.34 -13.44 -24.21
#